data_AF-A0A527ZBK4-F1
#
_entry.id   AF-A0A527ZBK4-F1
#
_cell.length_a   1.000
_cell.length_b   1.000
_cell.length_c   1.000
_cell.angle_alpha   90.00
_cell.angle_beta   90.00
_cell.angle_gamma   90.00
#
_symmetry.space_group_name_H-M   'P 1'
#
loop_
_entity.id
_entity.type
_entity.pdbx_description
1 polymer ?
#
loop_
_entity_poly.entity_id
_entity_poly.type
_entity_poly.pdbx_seq_one_letter_code
_entity_poly.pdbx_strand_id
1 'polypeptide(L)' 'AALVNDRLWPDSTRAISELRLTIEYESASGWSRMFSSGRLSVDIVDYPGEWLLDLPLLGKSYADFSREAFDLAVLP' A
#
# COMPACT_ATOMS: atom_id res chain seq x y z
N ALA A 1 18.68 -6.82 -13.83
CA ALA A 1 20.14 -6.89 -13.68
C ALA A 1 20.73 -5.58 -13.14
N ALA A 2 20.37 -4.42 -13.71
CA ALA A 2 20.90 -3.11 -13.28
C ALA A 2 20.57 -2.72 -11.82
N LEU A 3 19.36 -3.00 -11.33
CA LEU A 3 18.96 -2.61 -9.95
C LEU A 3 19.84 -3.25 -8.85
N VAL A 4 20.35 -4.46 -9.07
CA VAL A 4 21.16 -5.19 -8.07
C VAL A 4 22.65 -4.91 -8.23
N ASN A 5 23.14 -4.85 -9.48
CA ASN A 5 24.56 -4.65 -9.75
C ASN A 5 24.96 -3.17 -9.72
N ASP A 6 24.12 -2.28 -10.24
CA ASP A 6 24.39 -0.84 -10.36
C ASP A 6 23.75 -0.02 -9.24
N ARG A 7 23.03 -0.67 -8.31
CA ARG A 7 22.43 -0.09 -7.09
C ARG A 7 21.56 1.14 -7.36
N LEU A 8 20.85 1.13 -8.48
CA LEU A 8 19.93 2.20 -8.84
C LEU A 8 18.65 2.08 -8.00
N TRP A 9 18.14 3.22 -7.55
CA TRP A 9 16.80 3.28 -6.95
C TRP A 9 15.76 2.83 -7.98
N PRO A 10 14.77 2.02 -7.57
CA PRO A 10 13.62 1.72 -8.41
C PRO A 10 12.84 3.00 -8.76
N ASP A 11 12.12 2.96 -9.86
CA ASP A 11 11.13 3.98 -10.18
C ASP A 11 10.11 4.15 -9.05
N SER A 12 9.70 5.39 -8.77
CA SER A 12 8.60 5.67 -7.85
C SER A 12 7.30 5.03 -8.32
N THR A 13 6.48 4.56 -7.38
CA THR A 13 5.17 3.98 -7.65
C THR A 13 4.25 5.02 -8.31
N ARG A 14 3.68 4.68 -9.48
CA ARG A 14 2.80 5.57 -10.26
C ARG A 14 1.34 5.09 -10.33
N ALA A 15 1.05 3.90 -9.83
CA ALA A 15 -0.26 3.27 -9.83
C ALA A 15 -0.36 2.26 -8.67
N ILE A 16 -1.57 1.78 -8.36
CA ILE A 16 -1.71 0.65 -7.42
C ILE A 16 -0.87 -0.52 -7.92
N SER A 17 -0.03 -1.07 -7.05
CA SER A 17 0.64 -2.34 -7.29
C SER A 17 0.29 -3.33 -6.18
N GLU A 18 0.11 -4.60 -6.55
CA GLU A 18 -0.20 -5.67 -5.62
C GLU A 18 0.77 -6.83 -5.85
N LEU A 19 1.25 -7.42 -4.76
CA LEU A 19 2.01 -8.66 -4.82
C LEU A 19 1.54 -9.62 -3.71
N ARG A 20 1.49 -10.92 -4.03
CA ARG A 20 1.18 -11.98 -3.07
C ARG A 20 2.43 -12.82 -2.80
N LEU A 21 2.80 -12.95 -1.54
CA LEU A 21 3.82 -13.88 -1.07
C LEU A 21 3.14 -15.11 -0.48
N THR A 22 3.46 -16.30 -0.98
CA THR A 22 3.10 -17.55 -0.31
C THR A 22 4.33 -18.07 0.43
N ILE A 23 4.22 -18.16 1.75
CA ILE A 23 5.28 -18.59 2.66
C ILE A 23 4.90 -19.96 3.22
N GLU A 24 5.67 -20.97 2.86
CA GLU A 24 5.60 -22.28 3.49
C GLU A 24 6.54 -22.31 4.70
N TYR A 25 6.05 -22.77 5.85
CA TYR A 25 6.83 -22.80 7.08
C TYR A 25 6.58 -24.08 7.90
N GLU A 26 7.59 -24.49 8.66
CA GLU A 26 7.47 -25.57 9.63
C GLU A 26 7.14 -24.98 11.01
N SER A 27 6.09 -25.49 11.65
CA SER A 27 5.72 -25.10 13.01
C SER A 27 6.74 -25.68 14.01
N ALA A 28 7.40 -24.80 14.78
CA ALA A 28 8.53 -25.16 15.66
C ALA A 28 8.15 -25.85 16.98
N SER A 29 6.87 -26.19 17.23
CA SER A 29 6.50 -26.93 18.44
C SER A 29 6.63 -28.44 18.21
N GLY A 30 7.25 -29.18 19.14
CA GLY A 30 7.52 -30.62 19.03
C GLY A 30 6.29 -31.54 18.83
N TRP A 31 5.08 -30.96 18.79
CA TRP A 31 3.81 -31.58 18.40
C TRP A 31 3.53 -31.51 16.89
N SER A 32 4.37 -30.82 16.11
CA SER A 32 4.17 -30.53 14.68
C SER A 32 4.53 -31.67 13.73
N ARG A 33 5.17 -32.74 14.20
CA ARG A 33 5.35 -33.95 13.34
C ARG A 33 4.01 -34.58 12.93
N MET A 34 2.91 -34.20 13.58
CA MET A 34 1.55 -34.67 13.26
C MET A 34 0.70 -33.64 12.49
N PHE A 35 1.15 -32.39 12.35
CA PHE A 35 0.44 -31.32 11.63
C PHE A 35 1.28 -30.87 10.43
N SER A 36 0.69 -30.86 9.22
CA SER A 36 1.40 -30.50 7.99
C SER A 36 2.06 -29.12 8.08
N SER A 37 3.06 -28.88 7.24
CA SER A 37 3.64 -27.54 7.05
C SER A 37 2.54 -26.48 6.92
N GLY A 38 2.73 -25.35 7.61
CA GLY A 38 1.83 -24.22 7.52
C GLY A 38 2.08 -23.46 6.22
N ARG A 39 1.02 -22.93 5.61
CA ARG A 39 1.10 -22.06 4.44
C ARG A 39 0.45 -20.71 4.77
N LEU A 40 1.23 -19.64 4.70
CA LEU A 40 0.78 -18.27 4.92
C LEU A 40 0.77 -17.54 3.57
N SER A 41 -0.34 -16.87 3.23
CA SER A 41 -0.40 -15.97 2.07
C SER A 41 -0.45 -14.53 2.58
N VAL A 42 0.49 -13.70 2.13
CA VAL A 42 0.61 -12.28 2.48
C VAL A 42 0.40 -11.44 1.23
N ASP A 43 -0.61 -10.59 1.25
CA ASP A 43 -0.89 -9.63 0.17
C ASP A 43 -0.31 -8.27 0.58
N ILE A 44 0.59 -7.73 -0.25
CA ILE A 44 1.17 -6.40 -0.09
C ILE A 44 0.59 -5.53 -1.20
N VAL A 45 -0.09 -4.46 -0.79
CA VAL A 45 -0.67 -3.47 -1.70
C VAL A 45 0.06 -2.15 -1.47
N ASP A 46 0.66 -1.62 -2.52
CA ASP A 46 1.27 -0.29 -2.55
C ASP A 46 0.39 0.65 -3.37
N TYR A 47 -0.01 1.78 -2.77
CA TYR A 47 -0.91 2.75 -3.37
C TYR A 47 -0.49 4.19 -3.03
N PRO A 48 -0.79 5.17 -3.88
CA PRO A 48 -0.46 6.57 -3.61
C PRO A 48 -1.29 7.12 -2.44
N GLY A 49 -0.61 7.61 -1.39
CA GLY A 49 -1.26 8.08 -0.17
C GLY A 49 -2.17 9.30 -0.35
N GLU A 50 -1.90 10.12 -1.36
CA GLU A 50 -2.69 11.31 -1.70
C GLU A 50 -4.14 10.97 -2.07
N TRP A 51 -4.43 9.74 -2.48
CA TRP A 51 -5.80 9.31 -2.77
C TRP A 51 -6.71 9.32 -1.55
N LEU A 52 -6.14 9.20 -0.35
CA LEU A 52 -6.91 9.30 0.90
C LEU A 52 -7.31 10.74 1.22
N LEU A 53 -6.66 11.75 0.61
CA LEU A 53 -7.00 13.16 0.79
C LEU A 53 -8.35 13.53 0.18
N ASP A 54 -8.85 12.71 -0.75
CA ASP A 54 -10.15 12.89 -1.37
C ASP A 54 -11.30 12.28 -0.56
N LEU A 55 -11.02 11.46 0.47
CA LEU A 55 -12.07 10.86 1.31
C LEU A 55 -13.05 11.87 1.93
N PRO A 56 -12.62 13.04 2.44
CA PRO A 56 -13.53 14.06 2.95
C PRO A 56 -14.50 14.62 1.90
N LEU A 57 -14.21 14.48 0.60
CA LEU A 57 -15.10 14.94 -0.47
C LEU A 57 -16.42 14.18 -0.49
N LEU A 58 -16.46 12.94 0.02
CA LEU A 58 -17.69 12.15 0.12
C LEU A 58 -18.78 12.85 0.95
N GLY A 59 -18.39 13.73 1.87
CA GLY A 59 -19.30 14.51 2.72
C GLY A 59 -19.55 15.94 2.25
N LYS A 60 -19.05 16.36 1.08
CA LYS A 60 -19.09 17.76 0.63
C LYS A 60 -19.83 17.90 -0.69
N SER A 61 -20.57 19.00 -0.84
CA SER A 61 -21.02 19.43 -2.16
C SER A 61 -19.84 20.00 -2.96
N TYR A 62 -19.95 20.02 -4.29
CA TYR A 62 -18.97 20.69 -5.15
C TYR A 62 -18.77 22.16 -4.76
N ALA A 63 -19.84 22.86 -4.37
CA ALA A 63 -19.79 24.26 -3.97
C ALA A 63 -18.98 24.46 -2.68
N ASP A 64 -19.15 23.56 -1.70
CA ASP A 64 -18.41 23.62 -0.44
C ASP A 64 -16.93 23.32 -0.64
N PHE A 65 -16.62 22.26 -1.39
CA PHE A 65 -15.24 21.94 -1.75
C PHE A 65 -14.56 23.10 -2.49
N SER A 66 -15.23 23.70 -3.48
CA SER A 66 -14.68 24.79 -4.27
C SER A 66 -14.33 25.99 -3.40
N ARG A 67 -15.23 26.39 -2.50
CA ARG A 67 -15.01 27.51 -1.57
C ARG A 67 -13.79 27.28 -0.68
N GLU A 68 -13.71 26.12 -0.03
CA GLU A 68 -12.59 25.78 0.85
C GLU A 68 -11.25 25.70 0.10
N ALA A 69 -11.25 25.18 -1.13
CA ALA A 69 -10.05 25.12 -1.95
C ALA A 69 -9.52 26.53 -2.29
N PHE A 70 -10.41 27.48 -2.57
CA PHE A 70 -10.03 28.88 -2.76
C PHE A 70 -9.50 29.51 -1.47
N ASP A 71 -10.14 29.26 -0.33
CA ASP A 71 -9.68 29.78 0.97
C ASP A 71 -8.27 29.27 1.32
N LEU A 72 -7.98 28.00 1.06
CA LEU A 72 -6.65 27.41 1.25
C LEU A 72 -5.59 28.00 0.31
N ALA A 73 -5.96 28.29 -0.95
CA ALA A 73 -5.04 28.82 -1.94
C ALA A 73 -4.58 30.26 -1.64
N VAL A 74 -5.33 31.00 -0.82
CA VAL A 74 -5.02 32.40 -0.43
C VAL A 74 -4.42 32.51 0.97
N LEU A 75 -4.17 31.39 1.66
CA LEU A 75 -3.45 31.41 2.94
C LEU A 75 -2.01 31.94 2.73
N PRO A 76 -1.52 32.80 3.64
CA PRO A 76 -0.20 33.42 3.53
C PRO A 76 0.97 32.45 3.72
#